data_AF-A0A959ZHR7-F1
#
_entry.id   AF-A0A959ZHR7-F1
#
_cell.length_a   1.000
_cell.length_b   1.000
_cell.length_c   1.000
_cell.angle_alpha   90.00
_cell.angle_beta   90.00
_cell.angle_gamma   90.00
#
_symmetry.space_group_name_H-M   'P 1'
#
loop_
_entity.id
_entity.type
_entity.pdbx_description
1 polymer ?
#
loop_
_entity_poly.entity_id
_entity_poly.type
_entity_poly.pdbx_seq_one_letter_code
_entity_poly.pdbx_strand_id
1 'polypeptide(L)' 'MSRLEEIRDRLDEITAALRDENVSDTEAAGLAEEAATLTAEASSEAAAAVDRADSQN' A
#
# COMPACT_ATOMS: atom_id res chain seq x y z
N MET A 1 -2.09 1.80 15.91
CA MET A 1 -1.71 1.91 14.50
C MET A 1 -2.84 1.33 13.68
N SER A 2 -3.31 2.04 12.67
CA SER A 2 -4.36 1.56 11.75
C SER A 2 -3.75 0.76 10.60
N ARG A 3 -4.52 -0.14 10.00
CA ARG A 3 -4.08 -0.92 8.82
C ARG A 3 -3.66 -0.01 7.66
N LEU A 4 -4.31 1.13 7.48
CA LEU A 4 -3.94 2.12 6.46
C LEU A 4 -2.59 2.78 6.73
N GLU A 5 -2.23 3.01 7.99
CA GLU A 5 -0.91 3.53 8.34
C GLU A 5 0.19 2.50 8.03
N GLU A 6 -0.04 1.23 8.36
CA GLU A 6 0.88 0.14 8.03
C GLU A 6 1.08 -0.01 6.52
N ILE A 7 -0.01 0.05 5.75
CA ILE A 7 0.06 -0.01 4.29
C ILE A 7 0.84 1.18 3.73
N ARG A 8 0.58 2.39 4.25
CA ARG A 8 1.31 3.60 3.82
C ARG A 8 2.80 3.47 4.10
N ASP A 9 3.16 3.11 5.32
CA ASP A 9 4.58 2.99 5.72
C ASP A 9 5.29 1.94 4.86
N ARG A 10 4.62 0.83 4.52
CA ARG A 10 5.16 -0.19 3.60
C ARG A 10 5.30 0.30 2.16
N LEU A 11 4.34 1.08 1.65
CA LEU A 11 4.45 1.71 0.32
C LEU A 11 5.59 2.72 0.24
N ASP A 12 5.87 3.44 1.33
CA ASP A 12 7.01 4.35 1.43
C ASP A 12 8.35 3.57 1.39
N GLU A 13 8.43 2.43 2.10
CA GLU A 13 9.60 1.53 2.03
C GLU A 13 9.83 1.00 0.60
N ILE A 14 8.78 0.53 -0.06
CA ILE A 14 8.85 0.05 -1.45
C ILE A 14 9.32 1.17 -2.39
N THR A 15 8.79 2.39 -2.21
CA THR A 15 9.18 3.55 -3.00
C THR A 15 10.65 3.91 -2.79
N ALA A 16 11.16 3.79 -1.56
CA ALA A 16 12.57 4.00 -1.27
C ALA A 16 13.45 2.92 -1.92
N ALA A 17 13.04 1.65 -1.85
CA ALA A 17 13.76 0.54 -2.46
C ALA A 17 13.83 0.66 -4.00
N LEU A 18 12.74 1.08 -4.65
CA LEU A 18 12.69 1.30 -6.10
C LEU A 18 13.55 2.48 -6.59
N ARG A 19 13.93 3.40 -5.71
CA ARG A 19 14.84 4.50 -6.03
C ARG A 19 16.32 4.11 -5.95
N ASP A 20 16.62 2.93 -5.40
CA ASP A 20 17.99 2.42 -5.38
C ASP A 20 18.42 2.03 -6.79
N GLU A 21 19.53 2.58 -7.26
CA GLU A 21 20.11 2.30 -8.57
C GLU A 21 20.62 0.86 -8.74
N ASN A 22 20.72 0.11 -7.63
CA ASN A 22 21.17 -1.28 -7.62
C ASN A 22 20.03 -2.31 -7.65
N VAL A 23 18.76 -1.86 -7.62
CA VAL A 23 17.64 -2.80 -7.69
C VAL A 23 17.60 -3.48 -9.06
N SER A 24 17.52 -4.82 -9.08
CA SER A 24 17.37 -5.52 -10.35
C SER A 24 15.96 -5.36 -10.92
N ASP A 25 15.80 -5.53 -12.24
CA ASP A 25 14.48 -5.48 -12.89
C ASP A 25 13.49 -6.48 -12.27
N THR A 26 13.97 -7.66 -11.85
CA THR A 26 13.15 -8.69 -11.20
C THR A 26 12.69 -8.25 -9.80
N GLU A 27 13.59 -7.65 -9.01
CA GLU A 27 13.25 -7.11 -7.70
C GLU A 27 12.28 -5.93 -7.82
N ALA A 28 12.51 -5.04 -8.80
CA ALA A 28 11.63 -3.92 -9.09
C ALA A 28 10.23 -4.40 -9.49
N ALA A 29 10.13 -5.46 -10.30
CA ALA A 29 8.86 -6.07 -10.67
C ALA A 29 8.12 -6.66 -9.45
N GLY A 30 8.83 -7.36 -8.56
CA GLY A 30 8.24 -7.91 -7.34
C GLY A 30 7.75 -6.81 -6.38
N LEU A 31 8.54 -5.75 -6.21
CA LEU A 31 8.17 -4.57 -5.42
C LEU A 31 6.95 -3.83 -6.01
N ALA A 32 6.89 -3.71 -7.34
CA ALA A 32 5.75 -3.11 -8.02
C ALA A 32 4.47 -3.94 -7.86
N GLU A 33 4.56 -5.27 -7.90
CA GLU A 33 3.44 -6.18 -7.62
C GLU A 33 2.96 -6.03 -6.17
N GLU A 34 3.89 -6.03 -5.21
CA GLU A 34 3.56 -5.81 -3.79
C GLU A 34 2.85 -4.46 -3.57
N ALA A 35 3.35 -3.39 -4.18
CA ALA A 35 2.73 -2.07 -4.09
C ALA A 35 1.31 -2.03 -4.68
N ALA A 36 1.07 -2.75 -5.79
CA ALA A 36 -0.24 -2.86 -6.39
C ALA A 36 -1.24 -3.58 -5.46
N THR A 37 -0.83 -4.68 -4.84
CA THR A 37 -1.65 -5.39 -3.85
C THR A 37 -2.00 -4.51 -2.65
N LEU A 38 -1.00 -3.83 -2.08
CA LEU A 38 -1.20 -2.94 -0.94
C LEU A 38 -2.12 -1.77 -1.26
N THR A 39 -2.03 -1.21 -2.47
CA THR A 39 -2.92 -0.14 -2.94
C THR A 39 -4.37 -0.62 -3.06
N ALA A 40 -4.58 -1.84 -3.52
CA ALA A 40 -5.92 -2.45 -3.56
C ALA A 40 -6.48 -2.65 -2.15
N GLU A 41 -5.67 -3.16 -1.21
CA GLU A 41 -6.06 -3.30 0.19
C GLU A 41 -6.42 -1.96 0.84
N ALA A 42 -5.61 -0.91 0.62
CA ALA A 42 -5.90 0.42 1.13
C ALA A 42 -7.23 0.97 0.61
N SER A 43 -7.52 0.74 -0.67
CA SER A 43 -8.79 1.13 -1.28
C SER A 43 -9.98 0.42 -0.62
N SER A 44 -9.85 -0.88 -0.35
CA SER A 44 -10.88 -1.66 0.34
C SER A 44 -11.08 -1.21 1.80
N GLU A 45 -10.01 -0.95 2.54
CA GLU A 45 -10.12 -0.48 3.93
C GLU A 45 -10.72 0.93 4.00
N ALA A 46 -10.36 1.81 3.07
CA ALA A 46 -10.96 3.14 2.95
C ALA A 46 -12.46 3.07 2.67
N ALA A 47 -12.88 2.20 1.74
CA ALA A 47 -14.30 1.98 1.47
C ALA A 47 -15.03 1.44 2.72
N ALA A 48 -14.45 0.43 3.40
CA ALA A 48 -15.02 -0.11 4.63
C ALA A 48 -15.09 0.90 5.79
N ALA A 49 -14.15 1.86 5.84
CA ALA A 49 -14.20 2.96 6.80
C ALA A 49 -15.33 3.95 6.49
N VAL A 50 -15.56 4.25 5.21
CA VAL A 50 -16.69 5.10 4.76
C VAL A 50 -18.02 4.43 5.05
N ASP A 51 -18.20 3.14 4.69
CA ASP A 51 -19.44 2.40 4.94
C ASP A 51 -19.78 2.34 6.44
N ARG A 52 -18.75 2.19 7.31
CA ARG A 52 -18.92 2.25 8.76
C ARG A 52 -19.33 3.64 9.25
N ALA A 53 -18.82 4.71 8.65
CA ALA A 53 -19.19 6.07 9.01
C ALA A 53 -20.64 6.38 8.58
N ASP A 54 -21.04 5.96 7.38
CA ASP A 54 -22.39 6.18 6.85
C ASP A 54 -23.44 5.38 7.62
N SER A 55 -23.13 4.17 8.07
CA SER A 55 -24.05 3.34 8.88
C SER A 55 -24.22 3.80 10.33
N GLN A 56 -23.39 4.75 10.80
CA GLN A 56 -23.47 5.35 12.13
C GLN A 56 -24.15 6.72 12.17
N ASN A 57 -24.56 7.25 11.00
CA ASN A 57 -25.20 8.56 10.83
C ASN A 57 -26.71 8.42 10.57
#